data_AF-A0A4R8MZE8-F1
#
_entry.id   AF-A0A4R8MZE8-F1
#
_cell.length_a   1.000
_cell.length_b   1.000
_cell.length_c   1.000
_cell.angle_alpha   90.00
_cell.angle_beta   90.00
_cell.angle_gamma   90.00
#
_symmetry.space_group_name_H-M   'P 1'
#
loop_
_entity.id
_entity.type
_entity.pdbx_description
1 polymer ?
#
loop_
_entity_poly.entity_id
_entity_poly.type
_entity_poly.pdbx_seq_one_letter_code
_entity_poly.pdbx_strand_id
1 'polypeptide(L)'
;MKLTYPILFLVLFSNCTRYILSPGINSDLAVTINETKNPTDNSKYKLYVFKLSNENLELALFDINNFSSLNPNFNKNLEKISKDIKISNFAFIIDVFAENGLEDLNRLNEIEIDNPDCIATKYEIYRYDYIKFVLLRGKRENIYPKFPEEKYQFEFQPRMANVEITELPRKRILIYFDPSCNPTHTRKIYFKIKSQKNIKYSIELSNAT
;
A
#
# COMPACT_ATOMS: atom_id res chain seq x y z
N MET A 1 -30.15 5.69 -27.41
CA MET A 1 -28.80 5.93 -27.97
C MET A 1 -27.82 6.09 -26.82
N LYS A 2 -26.89 5.14 -26.66
CA LYS A 2 -25.84 5.18 -25.64
C LYS A 2 -24.60 5.81 -26.29
N LEU A 3 -24.19 6.99 -25.84
CA LEU A 3 -22.86 7.54 -26.17
C LEU A 3 -21.84 6.88 -25.24
N THR A 4 -21.11 5.91 -25.75
CA THR A 4 -19.90 5.39 -25.11
C THR A 4 -18.72 6.23 -25.59
N TYR A 5 -18.15 7.06 -24.72
CA TYR A 5 -16.88 7.73 -24.96
C TYR A 5 -15.74 6.74 -24.67
N PRO A 6 -14.89 6.39 -25.64
CA PRO A 6 -13.66 5.67 -25.34
C PRO A 6 -12.67 6.66 -24.70
N ILE A 7 -12.37 6.47 -23.41
CA ILE A 7 -11.27 7.16 -22.75
C ILE A 7 -9.98 6.53 -23.28
N LEU A 8 -9.36 7.23 -24.23
CA LEU A 8 -8.06 6.89 -24.80
C LEU A 8 -6.98 7.21 -23.76
N PHE A 9 -6.40 6.17 -23.14
CA PHE A 9 -5.24 6.31 -22.26
C PHE A 9 -3.99 6.59 -23.12
N LEU A 10 -3.64 7.87 -23.27
CA LEU A 10 -2.37 8.32 -23.85
C LEU A 10 -1.32 8.38 -22.74
N VAL A 11 -0.39 7.41 -22.73
CA VAL A 11 0.80 7.44 -21.86
C VAL A 11 1.86 8.29 -22.57
N LEU A 12 1.97 9.57 -22.19
CA LEU A 12 3.08 10.42 -22.57
C LEU A 12 4.32 10.00 -21.76
N PHE A 13 5.32 9.44 -22.44
CA PHE A 13 6.62 9.15 -21.88
C PHE A 13 7.36 10.45 -21.58
N SER A 14 7.24 10.94 -20.34
CA SER A 14 8.20 11.88 -19.75
C SER A 14 9.30 11.08 -19.07
N ASN A 15 10.56 11.51 -19.22
CA ASN A 15 11.72 10.95 -18.53
C ASN A 15 11.71 11.31 -17.03
N CYS A 16 10.71 10.83 -16.31
CA CYS A 16 10.69 10.70 -14.86
C CYS A 16 10.64 9.21 -14.56
N THR A 17 11.58 8.69 -13.76
CA THR A 17 11.58 7.27 -13.31
C THR A 17 10.48 7.03 -12.27
N ARG A 18 9.26 7.50 -12.56
CA ARG A 18 8.06 7.27 -11.78
C ARG A 18 7.56 5.88 -12.13
N TYR A 19 7.68 4.96 -11.19
CA TYR A 19 7.10 3.63 -11.35
C TYR A 19 5.78 3.54 -10.59
N ILE A 20 4.78 2.98 -11.27
CA ILE A 20 3.45 2.74 -10.71
C ILE A 20 3.52 1.45 -9.89
N LEU A 21 3.10 1.53 -8.63
CA LEU A 21 3.08 0.40 -7.69
C LEU A 21 1.69 -0.25 -7.63
N SER A 22 0.66 0.58 -7.69
CA SER A 22 -0.75 0.20 -7.84
C SER A 22 -1.53 1.38 -8.41
N PRO A 23 -2.77 1.20 -8.90
CA PRO A 23 -3.70 2.30 -9.09
C PRO A 23 -3.64 3.33 -7.94
N GLY A 24 -3.49 4.61 -8.27
CA GLY A 24 -3.35 5.70 -7.29
C GLY A 24 -2.00 5.77 -6.56
N ILE A 25 -1.14 4.74 -6.59
CA ILE A 25 0.12 4.71 -5.85
C ILE A 25 1.32 4.60 -6.79
N ASN A 26 2.27 5.53 -6.62
CA ASN A 26 3.50 5.59 -7.38
C ASN A 26 4.63 6.10 -6.49
N SER A 27 5.86 5.97 -6.97
CA SER A 27 7.08 6.34 -6.24
C SER A 27 7.10 7.77 -5.71
N ASP A 28 6.46 8.72 -6.37
CA ASP A 28 6.52 10.15 -5.99
C ASP A 28 5.67 10.45 -4.75
N LEU A 29 4.80 9.51 -4.37
CA LEU A 29 4.00 9.59 -3.14
C LEU A 29 4.73 9.02 -1.93
N ALA A 30 5.92 8.44 -2.13
CA ALA A 30 6.68 7.83 -1.05
C ALA A 30 7.09 8.89 -0.03
N VAL A 31 6.90 8.57 1.25
CA VAL A 31 7.33 9.42 2.37
C VAL A 31 8.37 8.68 3.20
N THR A 32 9.24 9.46 3.86
CA THR A 32 10.28 8.91 4.72
C THR A 32 9.64 8.24 5.94
N ILE A 33 10.03 7.00 6.17
CA ILE A 33 9.73 6.24 7.38
C ILE A 33 11.03 6.00 8.14
N ASN A 34 11.02 6.31 9.43
CA ASN A 34 12.12 6.01 10.32
C ASN A 34 11.72 4.86 11.25
N GLU A 35 12.60 3.89 11.38
CA GLU A 35 12.45 2.81 12.32
C GLU A 35 13.32 3.08 13.56
N THR A 36 12.71 3.03 14.74
CA THR A 36 13.42 3.15 16.02
C THR A 36 13.56 1.76 16.62
N LYS A 37 14.77 1.20 16.50
CA LYS A 37 15.12 -0.14 16.98
C LYS A 37 16.51 -0.14 17.60
N ASN A 38 16.80 -1.11 18.47
CA ASN A 38 18.19 -1.35 18.87
C ASN A 38 18.95 -1.94 17.68
N PRO A 39 20.27 -1.68 17.53
CA PRO A 39 21.05 -2.21 16.41
C PRO A 39 21.02 -3.74 16.27
N THR A 40 20.82 -4.45 17.37
CA THR A 40 20.72 -5.92 17.42
C THR A 40 19.31 -6.45 17.12
N ASP A 41 18.32 -5.57 16.99
CA ASP A 41 16.96 -5.95 16.64
C ASP A 41 16.83 -5.99 15.11
N ASN A 42 16.76 -7.19 14.56
CA ASN A 42 16.39 -7.38 13.17
C ASN A 42 14.89 -7.18 12.99
N SER A 43 14.55 -6.29 12.07
CA SER A 43 13.18 -5.93 11.73
C SER A 43 12.60 -7.05 10.90
N LYS A 44 11.58 -7.73 11.44
CA LYS A 44 10.87 -8.77 10.67
C LYS A 44 10.15 -8.20 9.44
N TYR A 45 9.86 -6.90 9.47
CA TYR A 45 9.06 -6.20 8.46
C TYR A 45 9.87 -5.13 7.74
N LYS A 46 9.74 -5.10 6.42
CA LYS A 46 10.17 -3.98 5.57
C LYS A 46 8.94 -3.18 5.17
N LEU A 47 9.03 -1.87 5.34
CA LEU A 47 7.89 -0.96 5.17
C LEU A 47 8.18 0.07 4.08
N TYR A 48 7.17 0.32 3.25
CA TYR A 48 7.15 1.45 2.31
C TYR A 48 5.88 2.25 2.57
N VAL A 49 6.00 3.57 2.71
CA VAL A 49 4.87 4.42 3.09
C VAL A 49 4.57 5.40 1.97
N PHE A 50 3.28 5.53 1.66
CA PHE A 50 2.79 6.43 0.63
C PHE A 50 1.72 7.35 1.21
N LYS A 51 1.88 8.66 1.00
CA LYS A 51 0.89 9.67 1.38
C LYS A 51 -0.17 9.79 0.28
N LEU A 52 -1.43 9.62 0.66
CA LEU A 52 -2.55 9.80 -0.25
C LEU A 52 -3.02 11.26 -0.26
N SER A 53 -3.44 11.71 -1.43
CA SER A 53 -4.11 12.99 -1.68
C SER A 53 -5.51 12.73 -2.23
N ASN A 54 -6.37 13.74 -2.24
CA ASN A 54 -7.73 13.61 -2.79
C ASN A 54 -7.75 13.12 -4.25
N GLU A 55 -6.71 13.44 -5.03
CA GLU A 55 -6.59 13.04 -6.45
C GLU A 55 -6.32 11.54 -6.62
N ASN A 56 -5.59 10.92 -5.68
CA ASN A 56 -5.16 9.53 -5.80
C ASN A 56 -5.91 8.57 -4.87
N LEU A 57 -6.65 9.11 -3.91
CA LEU A 57 -7.39 8.38 -2.89
C LEU A 57 -8.35 7.35 -3.49
N GLU A 58 -9.22 7.77 -4.40
CA GLU A 58 -10.23 6.87 -4.97
C GLU A 58 -9.58 5.73 -5.75
N LEU A 59 -8.56 6.03 -6.56
CA LEU A 59 -7.83 5.01 -7.30
C LEU A 59 -7.14 4.01 -6.38
N ALA A 60 -6.58 4.45 -5.25
CA ALA A 60 -5.91 3.58 -4.30
C ALA A 60 -6.89 2.72 -3.48
N LEU A 61 -8.02 3.29 -3.05
CA LEU A 61 -9.03 2.61 -2.24
C LEU A 61 -9.89 1.63 -3.03
N PHE A 62 -10.29 1.99 -4.25
CA PHE A 62 -11.15 1.19 -5.11
C PHE A 62 -10.37 0.35 -6.13
N ASP A 63 -9.08 0.11 -5.87
CA ASP A 63 -8.32 -0.86 -6.63
C ASP A 63 -8.90 -2.28 -6.44
N ILE A 64 -9.16 -2.97 -7.54
CA ILE A 64 -9.72 -4.32 -7.55
C ILE A 64 -8.90 -5.32 -6.73
N ASN A 65 -7.58 -5.11 -6.59
CA ASN A 65 -6.73 -5.96 -5.75
C ASN A 65 -7.03 -5.84 -4.26
N ASN A 66 -7.70 -4.78 -3.81
CA ASN A 66 -8.21 -4.65 -2.44
C ASN A 66 -9.42 -5.56 -2.18
N PHE A 67 -10.19 -5.93 -3.21
CA PHE A 67 -11.47 -6.64 -3.08
C PHE A 67 -11.35 -8.16 -3.06
N SER A 68 -10.19 -8.69 -2.70
CA SER A 68 -10.02 -10.14 -2.54
C SER A 68 -10.90 -10.69 -1.42
N SER A 69 -11.21 -11.99 -1.47
CA SER A 69 -11.92 -12.70 -0.40
C SER A 69 -11.17 -12.69 0.94
N LEU A 70 -9.89 -12.32 0.94
CA LEU A 70 -9.05 -12.17 2.13
C LEU A 70 -9.30 -10.85 2.88
N ASN A 71 -10.08 -9.92 2.32
CA ASN A 71 -10.32 -8.58 2.85
C ASN A 71 -11.79 -8.26 3.17
N PRO A 72 -12.56 -9.16 3.82
CA PRO A 72 -14.00 -8.96 3.98
C PRO A 72 -14.36 -7.70 4.78
N ASN A 73 -13.56 -7.35 5.80
CA ASN A 73 -13.82 -6.19 6.64
C ASN A 73 -13.54 -4.87 5.91
N PHE A 74 -12.42 -4.78 5.19
CA PHE A 74 -12.08 -3.59 4.39
C PHE A 74 -13.18 -3.30 3.37
N ASN A 75 -13.62 -4.33 2.62
CA ASN A 75 -14.66 -4.18 1.60
C ASN A 75 -15.98 -3.70 2.20
N LYS A 76 -16.37 -4.24 3.37
CA LYS A 76 -17.60 -3.84 4.07
C LYS A 76 -17.54 -2.39 4.58
N ASN A 77 -16.37 -1.91 4.98
CA ASN A 77 -16.21 -0.59 5.60
C ASN A 77 -15.80 0.51 4.61
N LEU A 78 -15.53 0.17 3.34
CA LEU A 78 -14.87 1.04 2.37
C LEU A 78 -15.56 2.40 2.18
N GLU A 79 -16.90 2.44 2.11
CA GLU A 79 -17.64 3.70 1.95
C GLU A 79 -17.43 4.65 3.13
N LYS A 80 -17.46 4.10 4.35
CA LYS A 80 -17.21 4.87 5.58
C LYS A 80 -15.77 5.35 5.64
N ILE A 81 -14.81 4.47 5.33
CA ILE A 81 -13.38 4.81 5.28
C ILE A 81 -13.14 5.95 4.28
N SER A 82 -13.67 5.84 3.06
CA SER A 82 -13.53 6.85 2.01
C SER A 82 -14.11 8.20 2.45
N LYS A 83 -15.27 8.19 3.11
CA LYS A 83 -15.88 9.41 3.65
C LYS A 83 -15.03 10.06 4.74
N ASP A 84 -14.53 9.28 5.70
CA ASP A 84 -13.68 9.77 6.79
C ASP A 84 -12.38 10.41 6.22
N ILE A 85 -11.76 9.78 5.22
CA ILE A 85 -10.53 10.31 4.59
C ILE A 85 -10.81 11.59 3.79
N LYS A 86 -11.91 11.65 3.03
CA LYS A 86 -12.27 12.85 2.26
C LYS A 86 -12.51 14.07 3.17
N ILE A 87 -12.95 13.87 4.40
CA ILE A 87 -13.16 14.96 5.36
C ILE A 87 -11.83 15.37 6.01
N SER A 88 -11.02 14.40 6.44
CA SER A 88 -9.71 14.66 7.05
C SER A 88 -8.63 15.09 6.02
N ASN A 89 -8.89 14.91 4.73
CA ASN A 89 -8.02 15.23 3.59
C ASN A 89 -6.62 14.58 3.65
N PHE A 90 -6.48 13.52 4.44
CA PHE A 90 -5.17 12.93 4.71
C PHE A 90 -5.29 11.43 5.00
N ALA A 91 -4.53 10.60 4.28
CA ALA A 91 -4.31 9.20 4.66
C ALA A 91 -2.91 8.70 4.24
N PHE A 92 -2.46 7.60 4.83
CA PHE A 92 -1.27 6.86 4.40
C PHE A 92 -1.60 5.42 4.10
N ILE A 93 -0.95 4.87 3.08
CA ILE A 93 -0.85 3.44 2.89
C ILE A 93 0.58 3.02 3.20
N ILE A 94 0.71 2.06 4.10
CA ILE A 94 1.97 1.38 4.41
C ILE A 94 1.93 0.01 3.75
N ASP A 95 2.75 -0.20 2.72
CA ASP A 95 3.03 -1.52 2.18
C ASP A 95 3.99 -2.26 3.11
N VAL A 96 3.54 -3.40 3.64
CA VAL A 96 4.27 -4.24 4.58
C VAL A 96 4.69 -5.55 3.92
N PHE A 97 5.97 -5.83 4.03
CA PHE A 97 6.63 -7.05 3.57
C PHE A 97 7.26 -7.72 4.79
N ALA A 98 7.33 -9.04 4.81
CA ALA A 98 8.03 -9.76 5.87
C ALA A 98 9.14 -10.65 5.31
N GLU A 99 10.23 -10.80 6.07
CA GLU A 99 11.38 -11.62 5.70
C GLU A 99 11.01 -13.09 5.47
N ASN A 100 10.20 -13.67 6.36
CA ASN A 100 9.68 -15.05 6.22
C ASN A 100 8.33 -15.12 5.47
N GLY A 101 8.00 -14.07 4.70
CA GLY A 101 6.80 -14.05 3.86
C GLY A 101 5.48 -14.12 4.63
N LEU A 102 4.58 -15.01 4.19
CA LEU A 102 3.18 -15.01 4.63
C LEU A 102 2.99 -15.30 6.13
N GLU A 103 3.81 -16.16 6.73
CA GLU A 103 3.67 -16.54 8.13
C GLU A 103 3.82 -15.33 9.07
N ASP A 104 4.88 -14.54 8.87
CA ASP A 104 5.12 -13.33 9.66
C ASP A 104 4.12 -12.22 9.33
N LEU A 105 3.64 -12.13 8.08
CA LEU A 105 2.54 -11.22 7.73
C LEU A 105 1.24 -11.61 8.44
N ASN A 106 0.93 -12.90 8.59
CA ASN A 106 -0.28 -13.35 9.28
C ASN A 106 -0.30 -12.94 10.76
N ARG A 107 0.87 -12.79 11.39
CA ARG A 107 1.03 -12.28 12.76
C ARG A 107 0.77 -10.78 12.89
N LEU A 108 0.84 -10.01 11.80
CA LEU A 108 0.48 -8.59 11.78
C LEU A 108 -1.04 -8.44 11.69
N ASN A 109 -1.71 -8.39 12.84
CA ASN A 109 -3.15 -8.18 12.92
C ASN A 109 -3.53 -6.88 13.64
N GLU A 110 -2.58 -6.25 14.34
CA GLU A 110 -2.82 -5.06 15.13
C GLU A 110 -1.61 -4.13 15.08
N ILE A 111 -1.89 -2.82 15.02
CA ILE A 111 -0.91 -1.79 15.28
C ILE A 111 -1.40 -0.88 16.40
N GLU A 112 -0.45 -0.25 17.09
CA GLU A 112 -0.69 0.80 18.06
C GLU A 112 -0.24 2.10 17.42
N ILE A 113 -1.15 3.08 17.33
CA ILE A 113 -0.85 4.41 16.80
C ILE A 113 -0.73 5.36 17.97
N ASP A 114 0.40 6.04 18.05
CA ASP A 114 0.68 7.08 19.03
C ASP A 114 0.76 8.42 18.28
N ASN A 115 -0.37 9.11 18.23
CA ASN A 115 -0.43 10.43 17.61
C ASN A 115 -0.99 11.44 18.62
N PRO A 116 -0.13 12.15 19.37
CA PRO A 116 -0.57 13.06 20.43
C PRO A 116 -1.39 14.22 19.89
N ASP A 117 -1.15 14.64 18.64
CA ASP A 117 -1.88 15.72 18.00
C ASP A 117 -3.29 15.27 17.54
N CYS A 118 -3.56 13.95 17.53
CA CYS A 118 -4.84 13.41 17.11
C CYS A 118 -5.10 11.98 17.61
N ILE A 119 -5.83 11.89 18.72
CA ILE A 119 -6.17 10.63 19.40
C ILE A 119 -7.13 9.77 18.54
N ALA A 120 -7.97 10.39 17.70
CA ALA A 120 -8.96 9.69 16.87
C ALA A 120 -8.38 9.13 15.55
N THR A 121 -7.10 8.77 15.54
CA THR A 121 -6.47 8.12 14.38
C THR A 121 -6.96 6.67 14.26
N LYS A 122 -7.40 6.28 13.07
CA LYS A 122 -7.92 4.95 12.74
C LYS A 122 -6.96 4.23 11.79
N TYR A 123 -7.10 2.90 11.71
CA TYR A 123 -6.39 2.12 10.72
C TYR A 123 -7.17 0.90 10.25
N GLU A 124 -6.80 0.40 9.08
CA GLU A 124 -7.28 -0.86 8.50
C GLU A 124 -6.08 -1.67 8.01
N ILE A 125 -6.03 -2.97 8.33
CA ILE A 125 -5.01 -3.90 7.85
C ILE A 125 -5.66 -4.87 6.88
N TYR A 126 -5.16 -4.94 5.65
CA TYR A 126 -5.72 -5.80 4.60
C TYR A 126 -4.63 -6.38 3.71
N ARG A 127 -4.93 -7.45 2.97
CA ARG A 127 -4.04 -8.10 2.02
C ARG A 127 -3.96 -7.31 0.72
N TYR A 128 -2.77 -7.23 0.16
CA TYR A 128 -2.54 -6.64 -1.16
C TYR A 128 -1.40 -7.42 -1.84
N ASP A 129 -1.72 -8.61 -2.31
CA ASP A 129 -0.70 -9.51 -2.83
C ASP A 129 -0.26 -9.08 -4.23
N TYR A 130 0.97 -9.44 -4.55
CA TYR A 130 1.55 -9.30 -5.87
C TYR A 130 1.86 -10.68 -6.45
N ILE A 131 2.01 -10.72 -7.77
CA ILE A 131 2.53 -11.87 -8.49
C ILE A 131 3.78 -11.44 -9.25
N LYS A 132 4.81 -12.28 -9.22
CA LYS A 132 6.10 -12.05 -9.85
C LYS A 132 6.34 -13.12 -10.92
N PHE A 133 6.80 -12.67 -12.08
CA PHE A 133 7.19 -13.50 -13.21
C PHE A 133 8.68 -13.29 -13.48
N VAL A 134 9.46 -14.38 -13.44
CA VAL A 134 10.91 -14.38 -13.69
C VAL A 134 11.24 -15.30 -14.86
N LEU A 135 11.90 -14.76 -15.88
CA LEU A 135 12.43 -15.58 -16.97
C LEU A 135 13.73 -16.29 -16.52
N LEU A 136 13.71 -17.61 -16.41
CA LEU A 136 14.84 -18.46 -15.96
C LEU A 136 16.13 -18.26 -16.79
N ARG A 137 16.00 -17.81 -18.04
CA ARG A 137 17.12 -17.55 -18.97
C ARG A 137 17.22 -16.09 -19.42
N GLY A 138 16.62 -15.15 -18.68
CA GLY A 138 16.61 -13.73 -19.03
C GLY A 138 16.68 -12.80 -17.82
N LYS A 139 16.95 -11.51 -18.05
CA LYS A 139 17.00 -10.48 -17.00
C LYS A 139 15.63 -9.82 -16.72
N ARG A 140 14.56 -10.33 -17.32
CA ARG A 140 13.23 -9.72 -17.21
C ARG A 140 12.50 -10.30 -16.00
N GLU A 141 12.28 -9.42 -15.03
CA GLU A 141 11.43 -9.62 -13.88
C GLU A 141 10.27 -8.64 -13.98
N ASN A 142 9.03 -9.15 -13.92
CA ASN A 142 7.85 -8.29 -13.84
C ASN A 142 7.06 -8.63 -12.59
N ILE A 143 6.54 -7.60 -11.94
CA ILE A 143 5.73 -7.70 -10.73
C ILE A 143 4.42 -6.96 -10.97
N TYR A 144 3.29 -7.61 -10.71
CA TYR A 144 1.95 -7.06 -10.88
C TYR A 144 1.14 -7.22 -9.60
N PRO A 145 0.18 -6.32 -9.30
CA PRO A 145 -0.88 -6.64 -8.34
C PRO A 145 -1.55 -7.97 -8.73
N LYS A 146 -1.87 -8.81 -7.75
CA LYS A 146 -2.42 -10.15 -8.01
C LYS A 146 -3.74 -10.10 -8.78
N PHE A 147 -4.59 -9.10 -8.53
CA PHE A 147 -5.83 -8.90 -9.25
C PHE A 147 -5.84 -7.55 -9.99
N PRO A 148 -6.56 -7.47 -11.13
CA PRO A 148 -7.28 -8.55 -11.78
C PRO A 148 -6.32 -9.34 -12.69
N GLU A 149 -6.46 -10.66 -12.79
CA GLU A 149 -5.47 -11.52 -13.44
C GLU A 149 -5.32 -11.22 -14.94
N GLU A 150 -6.39 -10.70 -15.56
CA GLU A 150 -6.46 -10.29 -16.97
C GLU A 150 -5.35 -9.32 -17.36
N LYS A 151 -4.86 -8.51 -16.41
CA LYS A 151 -3.78 -7.54 -16.67
C LYS A 151 -2.44 -8.17 -17.01
N TYR A 152 -2.22 -9.43 -16.66
CA TYR A 152 -0.94 -10.13 -16.89
C TYR A 152 -1.14 -11.51 -17.54
N GLN A 153 -2.33 -11.80 -18.09
CA GLN A 153 -2.61 -13.05 -18.81
C GLN A 153 -1.62 -13.31 -19.96
N PHE A 154 -1.09 -12.26 -20.58
CA PHE A 154 -0.09 -12.37 -21.64
C PHE A 154 1.24 -13.00 -21.15
N GLU A 155 1.56 -12.91 -19.85
CA GLU A 155 2.75 -13.55 -19.27
C GLU A 155 2.61 -15.09 -19.23
N PHE A 156 1.38 -15.62 -19.32
CA PHE A 156 1.09 -17.06 -19.37
C PHE A 156 0.97 -17.63 -20.79
N GLN A 157 1.10 -16.84 -21.85
CA GLN A 157 1.11 -17.38 -23.23
C GLN A 157 2.41 -18.17 -23.51
N PRO A 158 2.50 -19.06 -24.54
CA PRO A 158 3.42 -20.21 -24.60
C PRO A 158 4.93 -19.93 -24.78
N ARG A 159 5.45 -18.86 -24.18
CA ARG A 159 6.85 -18.68 -23.78
C ARG A 159 7.17 -19.36 -22.42
N MET A 160 6.20 -20.09 -21.86
CA MET A 160 6.13 -20.60 -20.48
C MET A 160 7.17 -21.62 -20.04
N ALA A 161 7.89 -22.29 -20.95
CA ALA A 161 8.86 -23.32 -20.54
C ALA A 161 10.02 -22.77 -19.69
N ASN A 162 10.19 -21.44 -19.61
CA ASN A 162 11.27 -20.79 -18.89
C ASN A 162 10.80 -19.65 -17.98
N VAL A 163 9.55 -19.66 -17.49
CA VAL A 163 9.04 -18.62 -16.58
C VAL A 163 8.73 -19.22 -15.22
N GLU A 164 9.42 -18.75 -14.19
CA GLU A 164 9.07 -19.01 -12.79
C GLU A 164 8.04 -17.98 -12.33
N ILE A 165 6.98 -18.46 -11.68
CA ILE A 165 5.88 -17.65 -11.20
C ILE A 165 5.82 -17.78 -9.69
N THR A 166 5.88 -16.66 -8.99
CA THR A 166 5.89 -16.64 -7.53
C THR A 166 4.89 -15.63 -6.99
N GLU A 167 4.07 -16.04 -6.03
CA GLU A 167 3.26 -15.11 -5.27
C GLU A 167 4.13 -14.33 -4.27
N LEU A 168 3.93 -13.02 -4.22
CA LEU A 168 4.59 -12.12 -3.28
C LEU A 168 3.53 -11.58 -2.31
N PRO A 169 3.27 -12.27 -1.19
CA PRO A 169 2.25 -11.85 -0.23
C PRO A 169 2.66 -10.51 0.41
N ARG A 170 1.69 -9.60 0.55
CA ARG A 170 1.89 -8.33 1.29
C ARG A 170 0.65 -7.97 2.09
N LYS A 171 0.85 -7.14 3.10
CA LYS A 171 -0.24 -6.43 3.78
C LYS A 171 -0.12 -4.94 3.54
N ARG A 172 -1.26 -4.27 3.47
CA ARG A 172 -1.37 -2.82 3.55
C ARG A 172 -1.94 -2.44 4.89
N ILE A 173 -1.37 -1.38 5.48
CA ILE A 173 -1.97 -0.68 6.60
C ILE A 173 -2.40 0.68 6.06
N LEU A 174 -3.71 0.92 6.01
CA LEU A 174 -4.26 2.23 5.75
C LEU A 174 -4.41 2.95 7.08
N ILE A 175 -3.68 4.05 7.26
CA ILE A 175 -3.83 4.95 8.41
C ILE A 175 -4.60 6.19 7.96
N TYR A 176 -5.65 6.53 8.67
CA TYR A 176 -6.51 7.67 8.37
C TYR A 176 -7.09 8.29 9.63
N PHE A 177 -7.65 9.48 9.51
CA PHE A 177 -8.09 10.25 10.66
C PHE A 177 -9.60 10.40 10.68
N ASP A 178 -10.18 10.35 11.88
CA ASP A 178 -11.57 10.72 12.08
C ASP A 178 -11.82 12.19 11.70
N PRO A 179 -13.04 12.57 11.25
CA PRO A 179 -13.41 13.95 10.98
C PRO A 179 -13.17 14.95 12.13
N SER A 180 -13.14 14.48 13.39
CA SER A 180 -12.81 15.30 14.56
C SER A 180 -11.33 15.71 14.66
N CYS A 181 -10.48 15.18 13.78
CA CYS A 181 -9.06 15.40 13.75
C CYS A 181 -8.67 16.45 12.70
N ASN A 182 -7.79 17.38 13.06
CA ASN A 182 -7.14 18.27 12.11
C ASN A 182 -5.62 18.08 12.15
N PRO A 183 -5.04 17.22 11.29
CA PRO A 183 -3.61 16.89 11.33
C PRO A 183 -2.71 17.96 10.71
N THR A 184 -3.21 19.17 10.44
CA THR A 184 -2.46 20.25 9.76
C THR A 184 -1.16 20.64 10.47
N HIS A 185 -1.02 20.36 11.77
CA HIS A 185 0.20 20.62 12.54
C HIS A 185 1.02 19.37 12.86
N THR A 186 0.53 18.18 12.53
CA THR A 186 1.22 16.93 12.81
C THR A 186 2.45 16.82 11.91
N ARG A 187 3.63 16.73 12.52
CA ARG A 187 4.89 16.57 11.78
C ARG A 187 5.29 15.11 11.60
N LYS A 188 4.86 14.25 12.53
CA LYS A 188 5.21 12.83 12.57
C LYS A 188 4.02 12.02 13.08
N ILE A 189 3.83 10.84 12.51
CA ILE A 189 2.93 9.83 13.07
C ILE A 189 3.77 8.69 13.58
N TYR A 190 3.63 8.41 14.87
CA TYR A 190 4.27 7.25 15.47
C TYR A 190 3.30 6.09 15.44
N PHE A 191 3.80 4.94 15.06
CA PHE A 191 3.05 3.70 15.17
C PHE A 191 3.99 2.57 15.53
N LYS A 192 3.40 1.51 16.03
CA LYS A 192 4.11 0.32 16.46
C LYS A 192 3.36 -0.88 15.93
N ILE A 193 4.10 -1.74 15.24
CA ILE A 193 3.59 -3.05 14.86
C ILE A 193 3.66 -3.93 16.11
N LYS A 194 2.50 -4.44 16.57
CA LYS A 194 2.48 -5.37 17.68
C LYS A 194 3.02 -6.72 17.19
N SER A 195 4.22 -7.04 17.65
CA SER A 195 4.88 -8.32 17.42
C SER A 195 5.61 -8.76 18.70
N GLN A 196 6.28 -9.92 18.68
CA GLN A 196 7.12 -10.37 19.80
C GLN A 196 8.17 -9.33 20.23
N LYS A 197 8.62 -8.47 19.30
CA LYS A 197 9.45 -7.30 19.59
C LYS A 197 8.67 -6.03 19.23
N ASN A 198 8.65 -5.08 20.16
CA ASN A 198 7.95 -3.81 19.98
C ASN A 198 8.80 -2.85 19.13
N ILE A 199 8.72 -2.98 17.81
CA ILE A 199 9.41 -2.07 16.89
C ILE A 199 8.55 -0.83 16.67
N LYS A 200 9.10 0.33 16.96
CA LYS A 200 8.46 1.63 16.77
C LYS A 200 8.88 2.23 15.44
N TYR A 201 7.94 2.82 14.74
CA TYR A 201 8.13 3.52 13.48
C TYR A 201 7.59 4.93 13.57
N SER A 202 8.17 5.84 12.80
CA SER A 202 7.64 7.19 12.62
C SER A 202 7.59 7.54 11.14
N ILE A 203 6.45 8.03 10.67
CA ILE A 203 6.28 8.57 9.32
C ILE A 203 6.54 10.07 9.39
N GLU A 204 7.45 10.60 8.58
CA GLU A 204 7.69 12.04 8.51
C GLU A 204 6.73 12.69 7.50
N LEU A 205 6.04 13.75 7.95
CA LEU A 205 4.93 14.36 7.19
C LEU A 205 5.34 15.63 6.43
N SER A 206 6.59 16.04 6.54
CA SER A 206 7.02 17.39 6.23
C SER A 206 6.87 17.75 4.75
N ASN A 207 6.51 19.02 4.50
CA ASN A 207 7.56 20.03 4.45
C ASN A 207 7.31 21.06 5.54
N ALA A 208 8.31 21.35 6.37
CA ALA A 208 8.34 22.62 7.07
C ALA A 208 8.56 23.69 5.99
N THR A 209 7.53 24.46 5.69
CA THR A 209 7.64 25.77 5.04
C THR A 209 6.88 26.75 5.90
#